data_AF-W3V525-F1
#
_entry.id   AF-W3V525-F1
#
_cell.length_a   1.000
_cell.length_b   1.000
_cell.length_c   1.000
_cell.angle_alpha   90.00
_cell.angle_beta   90.00
_cell.angle_gamma   90.00
#
_symmetry.space_group_name_H-M   'P 1'
#
loop_
_entity.id
_entity.type
_entity.pdbx_description
1 polymer ?
#
loop_
_entity_poly.entity_id
_entity_poly.type
_entity_poly.pdbx_seq_one_letter_code
_entity_poly.pdbx_strand_id
1 'polypeptide(L)'
;MPISHLVKDAIPYGGTGLTAFINDAARTNYSEASETRALNTIDFNPVIYPVLKLVEGRPKRISLQGVVGLFPFRLKLTPGAEWKITFNPKLDETKMPKIIVTDGKGEWVEYLMAGGINRDTIDYWKIK
;
A
#
# COMPACT_ATOMS: atom_id res chain seq x y z
N MET A 1 -5.69 -5.50 11.93
CA MET A 1 -6.81 -6.48 11.82
C MET A 1 -6.29 -7.73 11.10
N PRO A 2 -6.65 -8.94 11.54
CA PRO A 2 -6.18 -10.16 10.89
C PRO A 2 -6.83 -10.30 9.51
N ILE A 3 -6.00 -10.44 8.48
CA ILE A 3 -6.39 -10.57 7.06
C ILE A 3 -7.43 -11.69 6.78
N SER A 4 -7.56 -12.66 7.69
CA SER A 4 -8.45 -13.82 7.54
C SER A 4 -9.94 -13.46 7.38
N HIS A 5 -10.39 -12.30 7.85
CA HIS A 5 -11.77 -11.84 7.64
C HIS A 5 -12.04 -11.40 6.20
N LEU A 6 -11.01 -10.97 5.46
CA LEU A 6 -11.13 -10.50 4.08
C LEU A 6 -11.28 -11.69 3.13
N VAL A 7 -10.39 -12.68 3.25
CA VAL A 7 -10.39 -13.89 2.43
C VAL A 7 -9.89 -15.05 3.27
N LYS A 8 -10.74 -16.06 3.45
CA LYS A 8 -10.38 -17.29 4.15
C LYS A 8 -9.16 -17.97 3.49
N ASP A 9 -8.22 -18.39 4.33
CA ASP A 9 -6.98 -19.10 3.95
C ASP A 9 -6.02 -18.28 3.05
N ALA A 10 -6.22 -16.97 2.94
CA ALA A 10 -5.31 -16.10 2.21
C ALA A 10 -4.06 -15.78 3.03
N ILE A 11 -2.91 -15.85 2.35
CA ILE A 11 -1.60 -15.55 2.94
C ILE A 11 -1.21 -14.10 2.58
N PRO A 12 -0.73 -13.29 3.54
CA PRO A 12 -0.21 -11.96 3.24
C PRO A 12 1.02 -12.03 2.32
N TYR A 13 1.12 -11.16 1.30
CA TYR A 13 2.28 -11.17 0.39
C TYR A 13 2.96 -9.82 0.14
N GLY A 14 2.39 -8.72 0.63
CA GLY A 14 2.95 -7.37 0.44
C GLY A 14 2.12 -6.29 1.13
N GLY A 15 2.74 -5.12 1.34
CA GLY A 15 2.15 -4.01 2.08
C GLY A 15 2.68 -2.65 1.64
N THR A 16 1.85 -1.62 1.81
CA THR A 16 2.25 -0.20 1.82
C THR A 16 2.51 0.27 3.24
N GLY A 17 3.25 1.37 3.39
CA GLY A 17 3.57 1.90 4.71
C GLY A 17 4.18 3.29 4.71
N LEU A 18 4.47 3.75 5.93
CA LEU A 18 5.18 4.99 6.23
C LEU A 18 6.63 4.66 6.55
N THR A 19 7.56 5.36 5.91
CA THR A 19 8.98 5.36 6.29
C THR A 19 9.34 6.76 6.77
N ALA A 20 9.90 6.88 7.97
CA ALA A 20 10.34 8.15 8.54
C ALA A 20 11.85 8.15 8.73
N PHE A 21 12.52 9.19 8.23
CA PHE A 21 13.93 9.47 8.47
C PHE A 21 14.06 10.53 9.57
N ILE A 22 14.87 10.25 10.58
CA ILE A 22 15.10 11.18 11.70
C ILE A 22 16.29 12.10 11.35
N ASN A 23 16.07 13.42 11.42
CA ASN A 23 17.09 14.44 11.14
C ASN A 23 17.79 14.19 9.78
N ASP A 24 19.12 14.10 9.77
CA ASP A 24 19.97 13.88 8.59
C ASP A 24 20.50 12.43 8.52
N ALA A 25 19.75 11.46 9.05
CA ALA A 25 20.12 10.06 8.96
C ALA A 25 20.47 9.65 7.51
N ALA A 26 21.57 8.92 7.34
CA ALA A 26 22.09 8.54 6.03
C ALA A 26 21.03 7.78 5.22
N ARG A 27 20.82 8.22 3.98
CA ARG A 27 19.76 7.71 3.10
C ARG A 27 20.37 6.79 2.07
N THR A 28 19.95 5.53 2.07
CA THR A 28 20.14 4.66 0.92
C THR A 28 18.85 4.74 0.10
N ASN A 29 18.90 5.34 -1.09
CA ASN A 29 17.85 5.25 -2.13
C ASN A 29 16.67 6.25 -2.12
N TYR A 30 16.75 7.39 -1.42
CA TYR A 30 15.68 8.40 -1.48
C TYR A 30 16.24 9.80 -1.79
N SER A 31 15.65 10.47 -2.80
CA SER A 31 15.97 11.85 -3.15
C SER A 31 15.28 12.83 -2.19
N GLU A 32 15.82 14.04 -2.01
CA GLU A 32 15.12 15.10 -1.27
C GLU A 32 13.75 15.43 -1.89
N ALA A 33 13.60 15.29 -3.21
CA ALA A 33 12.34 15.51 -3.92
C ALA A 33 11.25 14.46 -3.63
N SER A 34 11.63 13.29 -3.12
CA SER A 34 10.68 12.26 -2.68
C SER A 34 10.13 12.51 -1.27
N GLU A 35 10.78 13.36 -0.47
CA GLU A 35 10.34 13.67 0.89
C GLU A 35 9.22 14.71 0.87
N THR A 36 8.04 14.31 1.30
CA THR A 36 6.86 15.19 1.21
C THR A 36 6.96 16.44 2.08
N ARG A 37 7.79 16.46 3.15
CA ARG A 37 8.20 17.60 3.99
C ARG A 37 9.18 17.16 5.09
N ALA A 38 9.92 18.14 5.66
CA ALA A 38 10.66 18.01 6.93
C ALA A 38 9.85 18.64 8.08
N LEU A 39 9.20 17.82 8.92
CA LEU A 39 8.28 18.29 9.97
C LEU A 39 8.64 17.70 11.33
N ASN A 40 8.32 18.41 12.41
CA ASN A 40 8.42 17.89 13.77
C ASN A 40 7.23 16.97 14.11
N THR A 41 6.09 17.15 13.44
CA THR A 41 4.89 16.31 13.58
C THR A 41 4.43 15.80 12.21
N ILE A 42 4.13 14.51 12.14
CA ILE A 42 3.58 13.85 10.96
C ILE A 42 2.19 13.33 11.33
N ASP A 43 1.19 13.70 10.54
CA ASP A 43 -0.15 13.12 10.61
C ASP A 43 -0.48 12.50 9.25
N PHE A 44 -0.45 11.16 9.20
CA PHE A 44 -0.55 10.40 7.97
C PHE A 44 -1.70 9.39 8.03
N ASN A 45 -2.74 9.66 7.24
CA ASN A 45 -4.00 8.92 7.21
C ASN A 45 -4.25 8.36 5.80
N PRO A 46 -3.46 7.39 5.31
CA PRO A 46 -3.65 6.86 3.96
C PRO A 46 -4.90 5.98 3.88
N VAL A 47 -5.49 5.92 2.68
CA VAL A 47 -6.43 4.86 2.32
C VAL A 47 -5.61 3.70 1.74
N ILE A 48 -5.87 2.49 2.26
CA ILE A 48 -5.24 1.25 1.85
C ILE A 48 -6.30 0.35 1.24
N TYR A 49 -6.00 -0.23 0.08
CA TYR A 49 -6.87 -1.15 -0.64
C TYR A 49 -6.33 -2.57 -0.53
N PRO A 50 -7.15 -3.55 -0.14
CA PRO A 50 -6.78 -4.94 -0.25
C PRO A 50 -6.75 -5.36 -1.73
N VAL A 51 -5.83 -6.24 -2.10
CA VAL A 51 -5.70 -6.80 -3.44
C VAL A 51 -5.60 -8.31 -3.31
N LEU A 52 -6.54 -9.03 -3.92
CA LEU A 52 -6.56 -10.49 -3.90
C LEU A 52 -5.84 -11.02 -5.15
N LYS A 53 -4.77 -11.80 -4.98
CA LYS A 53 -4.08 -12.50 -6.07
C LYS A 53 -4.40 -14.00 -6.03
N LEU A 54 -4.94 -14.49 -7.14
CA LEU A 54 -5.31 -15.88 -7.39
C LEU A 54 -4.39 -16.40 -8.49
N VAL A 55 -3.53 -17.36 -8.13
CA VAL A 55 -2.65 -18.04 -9.08
C VAL A 55 -3.04 -19.51 -9.10
N GLU A 56 -3.29 -20.05 -10.28
CA GLU A 56 -3.62 -21.46 -10.46
C GLU A 56 -2.56 -22.36 -9.81
N GLY A 57 -3.01 -23.36 -9.05
CA GLY A 57 -2.13 -24.27 -8.31
C GLY A 57 -1.39 -23.67 -7.12
N ARG A 58 -1.65 -22.42 -6.71
CA ARG A 58 -1.00 -21.78 -5.54
C ARG A 58 -2.01 -21.30 -4.50
N PRO A 59 -1.59 -21.12 -3.22
CA PRO A 59 -2.44 -20.53 -2.19
C PRO A 59 -2.93 -19.14 -2.57
N LYS A 60 -4.11 -18.77 -2.09
CA LYS A 60 -4.66 -17.41 -2.22
C LYS A 60 -3.72 -16.43 -1.53
N ARG A 61 -3.48 -15.29 -2.17
CA ARG A 61 -2.60 -14.25 -1.63
C ARG A 61 -3.33 -12.93 -1.53
N ILE A 62 -3.07 -12.18 -0.49
CA ILE A 62 -3.64 -10.84 -0.33
C ILE A 62 -2.55 -9.83 0.03
N SER A 63 -2.58 -8.68 -0.63
CA SER A 63 -1.69 -7.55 -0.30
C SER A 63 -2.51 -6.34 0.07
N LEU A 64 -1.87 -5.45 0.82
CA LEU A 64 -2.42 -4.15 1.20
C LEU A 64 -1.67 -3.09 0.41
N GLN A 65 -2.31 -2.45 -0.55
CA GLN A 65 -1.65 -1.44 -1.38
C GLN A 65 -2.29 -0.06 -1.22
N GLY A 66 -1.43 0.95 -1.14
CA GLY A 66 -1.82 2.35 -1.18
C GLY A 66 -1.58 2.92 -2.57
N VAL A 67 -2.10 4.13 -2.82
CA VAL A 67 -1.84 4.88 -4.07
C VAL A 67 -0.33 5.06 -4.33
N VAL A 68 0.46 5.14 -3.26
CA VAL A 68 1.93 5.08 -3.32
C VAL A 68 2.40 3.86 -2.54
N GLY A 69 3.39 3.14 -3.07
CA GLY A 69 3.94 1.95 -2.42
C GLY A 69 4.58 2.25 -1.05
N LEU A 70 5.22 3.41 -0.93
CA LEU A 70 5.84 3.88 0.30
C LEU A 70 5.76 5.41 0.38
N PHE A 71 5.45 5.93 1.56
CA PHE A 71 5.42 7.38 1.80
C PHE A 71 6.61 7.77 2.68
N PRO A 72 7.69 8.33 2.10
CA PRO A 72 8.84 8.77 2.87
C PRO A 72 8.61 10.16 3.47
N PHE A 73 8.90 10.28 4.76
CA PHE A 73 8.85 11.53 5.50
C PHE A 73 10.18 11.80 6.19
N ARG A 74 10.49 13.08 6.38
CA ARG A 74 11.60 13.49 7.23
C ARG A 74 11.04 14.06 8.54
N LEU A 75 11.34 13.38 9.65
CA LEU A 75 11.07 13.87 10.98
C LEU A 75 12.25 14.71 11.45
N LYS A 76 12.02 16.01 11.66
CA LYS A 76 13.02 16.91 12.24
C LYS A 76 12.84 16.95 13.76
N LEU A 77 13.87 16.62 14.52
CA LEU A 77 13.86 16.74 15.97
C LEU A 77 14.51 18.06 16.35
N THR A 78 13.70 19.03 16.74
CA THR A 78 14.16 20.34 17.20
C THR A 78 14.15 20.37 18.74
N PRO A 79 15.24 20.77 19.42
CA PRO A 79 15.25 20.87 20.88
C PRO A 79 14.11 21.74 21.40
N GLY A 80 13.39 21.26 22.42
CA GLY A 80 12.25 21.96 23.01
C GLY A 80 10.95 21.90 22.20
N ALA A 81 10.95 21.31 21.00
CA ALA A 81 9.74 21.09 20.22
C ALA A 81 9.11 19.73 20.54
N GLU A 82 7.77 19.69 20.55
CA GLU A 82 7.04 18.42 20.56
C GLU A 82 7.21 17.69 19.23
N TRP A 83 7.37 16.37 19.32
CA TRP A 83 7.43 15.49 18.16
C TRP A 83 6.35 14.42 18.25
N LYS A 84 5.69 14.14 17.12
CA LYS A 84 4.61 13.16 17.06
C LYS A 84 4.49 12.56 15.66
N ILE A 85 4.31 11.25 15.59
CA ILE A 85 3.89 10.56 14.36
C ILE A 85 2.53 9.93 14.64
N THR A 86 1.53 10.35 13.87
CA THR A 86 0.20 9.72 13.85
C THR A 86 0.09 8.95 12.55
N PHE A 87 -0.03 7.63 12.64
CA PHE A 87 -0.28 6.75 11.51
C PHE A 87 -1.62 6.05 11.73
N ASN A 88 -2.64 6.47 10.98
CA ASN A 88 -3.99 5.95 11.12
C ASN A 88 -4.54 5.58 9.73
N PRO A 89 -4.10 4.43 9.17
CA PRO A 89 -4.54 3.99 7.86
C PRO A 89 -6.00 3.55 7.89
N LYS A 90 -6.74 3.89 6.83
CA LYS A 90 -8.09 3.41 6.58
C LYS A 90 -8.06 2.27 5.57
N LEU A 91 -8.53 1.09 5.95
CA LEU A 91 -8.74 -0.02 5.02
C LEU A 91 -10.07 0.20 4.27
N ASP A 92 -10.04 0.15 2.94
CA ASP A 92 -11.23 0.23 2.10
C ASP A 92 -11.47 -1.11 1.38
N GLU A 93 -12.28 -1.95 2.02
CA GLU A 93 -12.60 -3.30 1.55
C GLU A 93 -13.61 -3.32 0.40
N THR A 94 -14.34 -2.22 0.19
CA THR A 94 -15.35 -2.10 -0.88
C THR A 94 -14.71 -2.12 -2.28
N LYS A 95 -13.39 -1.95 -2.31
CA LYS A 95 -12.57 -1.59 -3.44
C LYS A 95 -11.41 -2.58 -3.65
N MET A 96 -11.72 -3.87 -3.54
CA MET A 96 -10.75 -4.96 -3.64
C MET A 96 -10.62 -5.51 -5.08
N PRO A 97 -9.60 -5.13 -5.86
CA PRO A 97 -9.32 -5.79 -7.14
C PRO A 97 -8.87 -7.24 -6.94
N LYS A 98 -9.18 -8.09 -7.93
CA LYS A 98 -8.75 -9.47 -8.03
C LYS A 98 -7.77 -9.63 -9.19
N ILE A 99 -6.56 -10.06 -8.90
CA ILE A 99 -5.56 -10.43 -9.89
C ILE A 99 -5.70 -11.93 -10.13
N ILE A 100 -5.93 -12.35 -11.37
CA ILE A 100 -6.07 -13.75 -11.75
C ILE A 100 -4.93 -14.12 -12.69
N VAL A 101 -4.24 -15.21 -12.37
CA VAL A 101 -3.16 -15.79 -13.17
C VAL A 101 -3.47 -17.26 -13.39
N THR A 102 -3.71 -17.63 -14.65
CA THR A 102 -3.93 -19.04 -15.06
C THR A 102 -2.77 -19.53 -15.90
N ASP A 103 -2.48 -20.83 -15.81
CA ASP A 103 -1.37 -21.44 -16.53
C ASP A 103 -1.58 -21.28 -18.05
N GLY A 104 -0.62 -20.63 -18.70
CA GLY A 104 -0.65 -20.36 -20.14
C GLY A 104 -1.60 -19.25 -20.63
N LYS A 105 -2.39 -18.56 -19.78
CA LYS A 105 -3.29 -17.46 -20.25
C LYS A 105 -2.95 -16.05 -19.75
N GLY A 106 -1.88 -15.89 -18.98
CA GLY A 106 -1.39 -14.58 -18.51
C GLY A 106 -2.07 -14.06 -17.24
N GLU A 107 -1.79 -12.80 -16.90
CA GLU A 107 -2.29 -12.11 -15.70
C GLU A 107 -3.29 -11.01 -16.11
N TRP A 108 -4.46 -10.97 -15.45
CA TRP A 108 -5.46 -9.91 -15.61
C TRP A 108 -6.04 -9.47 -14.28
N VAL A 109 -6.58 -8.25 -14.25
CA VAL A 109 -7.13 -7.61 -13.04
C VAL A 109 -8.63 -7.44 -13.21
N GLU A 110 -9.43 -7.97 -12.30
CA GLU A 110 -10.87 -7.72 -12.22
C GLU A 110 -11.16 -6.74 -11.09
N TYR A 111 -11.89 -5.66 -11.39
CA TYR A 111 -12.42 -4.76 -10.36
C TYR A 111 -13.85 -5.15 -10.04
N LEU A 112 -14.21 -5.18 -8.76
CA LEU A 112 -15.58 -5.49 -8.30
C LEU A 112 -16.66 -4.59 -8.93
N MET A 113 -16.28 -3.39 -9.42
CA MET A 113 -17.18 -2.43 -10.05
C MET A 113 -16.95 -2.19 -11.55
N ALA A 114 -15.89 -2.71 -12.18
CA ALA A 114 -15.59 -2.41 -13.58
C ALA A 114 -14.83 -3.54 -14.30
N GLY A 115 -15.39 -4.02 -15.41
CA GLY A 115 -14.88 -5.11 -16.25
C GLY A 115 -13.67 -4.77 -17.12
N GLY A 116 -12.62 -4.17 -16.54
CA GLY A 116 -11.39 -3.85 -17.27
C GLY A 116 -10.47 -5.06 -17.40
N ILE A 117 -10.15 -5.49 -18.62
CA ILE A 117 -9.31 -6.66 -18.90
C ILE A 117 -8.01 -6.19 -19.59
N ASN A 118 -6.94 -5.85 -18.82
CA ASN A 118 -5.54 -5.97 -19.27
C ASN A 118 -4.46 -5.54 -18.25
N ARG A 119 -3.36 -6.32 -18.24
CA ARG A 119 -1.95 -6.13 -17.77
C ARG A 119 -1.67 -5.70 -16.34
N ASP A 120 -1.05 -6.61 -15.56
CA ASP A 120 -0.07 -6.54 -14.44
C ASP A 120 -0.07 -5.35 -13.45
N THR A 121 -0.97 -4.38 -13.59
CA THR A 121 -0.93 -3.07 -12.97
C THR A 121 -2.32 -2.68 -12.47
N ILE A 122 -2.35 -2.20 -11.24
CA ILE A 122 -3.57 -1.74 -10.57
C ILE A 122 -3.70 -0.24 -10.83
N ASP A 123 -4.76 0.13 -11.53
CA ASP A 123 -5.13 1.51 -11.80
C ASP A 123 -6.00 2.04 -10.66
N TYR A 124 -5.37 2.68 -9.68
CA TYR A 124 -6.08 3.24 -8.52
C TYR A 124 -7.19 4.24 -8.88
N TRP A 125 -7.09 4.91 -10.04
CA TRP A 125 -8.12 5.83 -10.52
C TRP A 125 -9.40 5.13 -11.03
N LYS A 126 -9.34 3.82 -11.35
CA LYS A 126 -10.51 2.99 -11.69
C LYS A 126 -11.28 2.54 -10.44
N ILE A 127 -10.69 2.75 -9.27
CA ILE A 127 -11.24 2.44 -7.97
C ILE A 127 -11.98 3.68 -7.41
N LYS A 128 -12.95 4.23 -8.15
CA LYS A 128 -13.76 5.38 -7.70
C LYS A 128 -15.08 4.95 -7.08
#